data_AF-A0A259E707-F1
#
_entry.id   AF-A0A259E707-F1
#
_cell.length_a   1.000
_cell.length_b   1.000
_cell.length_c   1.000
_cell.angle_alpha   90.00
_cell.angle_beta   90.00
_cell.angle_gamma   90.00
#
_symmetry.space_group_name_H-M   'P 1'
#
loop_
_entity.id
_entity.type
_entity.pdbx_description
1 polymer ?
#
loop_
_entity_poly.entity_id
_entity_poly.type
_entity_poly.pdbx_seq_one_letter_code
_entity_poly.pdbx_strand_id
1 'polypeptide(L)'
;MASRKPLIDEDGEVRELTAEALAIFRPAAEVLPPSLIKKLGVRGRPKSAVTKERITIRLSREVVETFRATGEGWQTRMDEALREYVKAHRLG
;
A
#
# COMPACT_ATOMS: atom_id res chain seq x y z
N MET A 1 -3.52 -42.50 -15.86
CA MET A 1 -3.14 -41.09 -16.09
C MET A 1 -1.77 -41.10 -16.73
N ALA A 2 -1.60 -40.48 -17.91
CA ALA A 2 -0.33 -40.55 -18.64
C ALA A 2 0.80 -39.96 -17.79
N SER A 3 1.83 -40.77 -17.54
CA SER A 3 3.02 -40.39 -16.76
C SER A 3 3.72 -39.22 -17.46
N ARG A 4 3.64 -38.03 -16.87
CA ARG A 4 4.38 -36.85 -17.37
C ARG A 4 5.85 -37.01 -17.00
N LYS A 5 6.74 -36.54 -17.87
CA LYS A 5 8.18 -36.44 -17.56
C LYS A 5 8.36 -35.70 -16.21
N PRO A 6 9.31 -36.14 -15.36
CA PRO A 6 9.58 -35.47 -14.10
C PRO A 6 9.92 -33.99 -14.32
N LEU A 7 9.71 -33.16 -13.29
CA LEU A 7 9.96 -31.71 -13.37
C LEU A 7 11.46 -31.39 -13.44
N ILE A 8 12.25 -32.25 -12.82
CA ILE A 8 13.69 -32.14 -12.65
C ILE A 8 14.31 -33.44 -13.21
N ASP A 9 15.41 -33.35 -13.93
CA ASP A 9 16.17 -34.50 -14.40
C ASP A 9 17.20 -35.02 -13.37
N GLU A 10 17.99 -36.02 -13.73
CA GLU A 10 19.00 -36.63 -12.83
C GLU A 10 20.14 -35.66 -12.48
N ASP A 11 20.39 -34.66 -13.33
CA ASP A 11 21.40 -33.62 -13.15
C ASP A 11 20.88 -32.43 -12.32
N GLY A 12 19.59 -32.43 -11.98
CA GLY A 12 18.97 -31.38 -11.16
C GLY A 12 18.40 -30.21 -11.96
N GLU A 13 18.36 -30.30 -13.29
CA GLU A 13 17.88 -29.24 -14.16
C GLU A 13 16.36 -29.28 -14.33
N VAL A 14 15.75 -28.10 -14.33
CA VAL A 14 14.29 -27.96 -14.50
C VAL A 14 13.94 -28.03 -15.97
N ARG A 15 12.94 -28.85 -16.32
CA ARG A 15 12.51 -28.97 -17.72
C ARG A 15 12.10 -27.62 -18.33
N GLU A 16 12.35 -27.47 -19.62
CA GLU A 16 11.96 -26.30 -20.40
C GLU A 16 10.44 -26.05 -20.39
N LEU A 17 10.05 -24.77 -20.32
CA LEU A 17 8.66 -24.35 -20.34
C LEU A 17 8.14 -24.29 -21.78
N THR A 18 7.53 -25.39 -22.25
CA THR A 18 6.97 -25.48 -23.61
C THR A 18 5.59 -24.81 -23.72
N ALA A 19 5.16 -24.50 -24.95
CA ALA A 19 3.82 -23.97 -25.23
C ALA A 19 2.69 -24.91 -24.78
N GLU A 20 2.91 -26.23 -24.91
CA GLU A 20 1.99 -27.26 -24.42
C GLU A 20 1.85 -27.23 -22.88
N ALA A 21 2.96 -26.92 -22.18
CA ALA A 21 2.95 -26.75 -20.73
C ALA A 21 2.23 -25.45 -20.33
N LEU A 22 2.35 -24.37 -21.11
CA LEU A 22 1.59 -23.14 -20.89
C LEU A 22 0.08 -23.33 -21.11
N ALA A 23 -0.31 -24.17 -22.08
CA ALA A 23 -1.71 -24.40 -22.43
C ALA A 23 -2.54 -25.05 -21.29
N ILE A 24 -1.90 -25.72 -20.34
CA ILE A 24 -2.56 -26.34 -19.19
C ILE A 24 -2.64 -25.42 -17.95
N PHE A 25 -2.09 -24.21 -18.03
CA PHE A 25 -2.10 -23.28 -16.90
C PHE A 25 -3.53 -22.79 -16.67
N ARG A 26 -3.94 -22.75 -15.40
CA ARG A 26 -5.25 -22.25 -15.00
C ARG A 26 -5.13 -20.87 -14.37
N PRO A 27 -6.11 -19.97 -14.58
CA PRO A 27 -6.14 -18.67 -13.92
C PRO A 27 -6.04 -18.83 -12.40
N ALA A 28 -5.25 -17.97 -11.77
CA ALA A 28 -5.07 -17.95 -10.31
C ALA A 28 -6.41 -17.86 -9.55
N ALA A 29 -7.40 -17.17 -10.13
CA ALA A 29 -8.76 -17.06 -9.58
C ALA A 29 -9.51 -18.40 -9.49
N GLU A 30 -9.17 -19.39 -10.32
CA GLU A 30 -9.84 -20.70 -10.36
C GLU A 30 -9.18 -21.75 -9.44
N VAL A 31 -7.92 -21.54 -9.07
CA VAL A 31 -7.11 -22.55 -8.37
C VAL A 31 -6.68 -22.16 -6.96
N LEU A 32 -6.63 -20.87 -6.65
CA LEU A 32 -6.16 -20.40 -5.34
C LEU A 32 -7.31 -20.37 -4.32
N PRO A 33 -7.03 -20.64 -3.03
CA PRO A 33 -8.01 -20.44 -1.96
C PRO A 33 -8.47 -18.96 -1.87
N PRO A 34 -9.73 -18.70 -1.46
CA PRO A 34 -10.27 -17.34 -1.36
C PRO A 34 -9.43 -16.38 -0.48
N SER A 35 -8.79 -16.91 0.57
CA SER A 35 -7.91 -16.15 1.46
C SER A 35 -6.66 -15.61 0.77
N LEU A 36 -6.16 -16.31 -0.24
CA LEU A 36 -4.96 -15.96 -1.00
C LEU A 36 -5.32 -15.02 -2.16
N ILE A 37 -6.46 -15.26 -2.81
CA ILE A 37 -7.04 -14.35 -3.81
C ILE A 37 -7.23 -12.94 -3.22
N LYS A 38 -7.77 -12.84 -2.00
CA LYS A 38 -7.97 -11.56 -1.30
C LYS A 38 -6.68 -10.77 -1.11
N LYS A 39 -5.51 -11.41 -1.09
CA LYS A 39 -4.22 -10.75 -0.88
C LYS A 39 -3.53 -10.31 -2.18
N LEU A 40 -3.86 -10.93 -3.32
CA LEU A 40 -3.21 -10.65 -4.62
C LEU A 40 -3.51 -9.25 -5.18
N GLY A 41 -4.60 -8.62 -4.74
CA GLY A 41 -5.01 -7.26 -5.16
C GLY A 41 -4.73 -6.15 -4.16
N VAL A 42 -4.23 -6.46 -2.96
CA VAL A 42 -3.98 -5.46 -1.91
C VAL A 42 -2.55 -4.92 -2.09
N ARG A 43 -2.39 -3.99 -3.03
CA ARG A 43 -1.16 -3.20 -3.17
C ARG A 43 -1.29 -1.89 -2.38
N GLY A 44 -0.39 -1.69 -1.41
CA GLY A 44 -0.24 -0.45 -0.65
C GLY A 44 -0.91 -0.44 0.73
N ARG A 45 -0.62 0.60 1.51
CA ARG A 45 -1.26 0.86 2.81
C ARG A 45 -2.78 0.99 2.59
N PRO A 46 -3.64 0.44 3.47
CA PRO A 46 -5.07 0.70 3.42
C PRO A 46 -5.34 2.20 3.29
N LYS A 47 -6.21 2.58 2.35
CA LYS A 47 -6.62 3.98 2.22
C LYS A 47 -7.19 4.43 3.57
N SER A 48 -6.69 5.55 4.10
CA SER A 48 -7.23 6.13 5.33
C SER A 48 -8.70 6.48 5.09
N ALA A 49 -9.59 6.04 5.97
CA ALA A 49 -11.03 6.33 5.86
C ALA A 49 -11.33 7.84 5.91
N VAL A 50 -10.47 8.60 6.59
CA VAL A 50 -10.46 10.06 6.61
C VAL A 50 -9.10 10.53 6.12
N THR A 51 -9.07 11.23 4.99
CA THR A 51 -7.84 11.79 4.41
C THR A 51 -7.74 13.25 4.80
N LYS A 52 -6.53 13.71 5.18
CA LYS A 52 -6.29 15.14 5.41
C LYS A 52 -6.51 15.88 4.09
N GLU A 53 -7.30 16.95 4.12
CA GLU A 53 -7.48 17.81 2.95
C GLU A 53 -6.24 18.67 2.74
N ARG A 54 -5.67 18.64 1.54
CA ARG A 54 -4.56 19.51 1.16
C ARG A 54 -5.12 20.82 0.62
N ILE A 55 -5.15 21.83 1.48
CA ILE A 55 -5.55 23.19 1.11
C ILE A 55 -4.35 24.15 1.14
N THR A 56 -4.42 25.21 0.34
CA THR A 56 -3.44 26.31 0.36
C THR A 56 -3.99 27.46 1.18
N ILE A 57 -3.39 27.73 2.34
CA ILE A 57 -3.74 28.86 3.20
C ILE A 57 -2.53 29.79 3.39
N ARG A 58 -2.78 31.07 3.62
CA ARG A 58 -1.73 32.03 4.01
C ARG A 58 -1.66 32.10 5.53
N LEU A 59 -0.48 31.88 6.09
CA LEU A 59 -0.20 31.97 7.52
C LEU A 59 0.81 33.10 7.76
N SER A 60 0.74 33.71 8.95
CA SER A 60 1.74 34.70 9.38
C SER A 60 3.14 34.10 9.38
N ARG A 61 4.14 34.91 8.98
CA ARG A 61 5.54 34.47 8.87
C ARG A 61 6.07 33.88 10.18
N GLU A 62 5.82 34.56 11.29
CA GLU A 62 6.24 34.15 12.64
C GLU A 62 5.74 32.74 13.01
N VAL A 63 4.47 32.44 12.71
CA VAL A 63 3.88 31.13 12.97
C VAL A 63 4.61 30.04 12.18
N VAL A 64 4.83 30.27 10.88
CA VAL A 64 5.50 29.30 10.01
C VAL A 64 6.95 29.08 10.43
N GLU A 65 7.68 30.14 10.78
CA GLU A 65 9.07 30.05 11.24
C GLU A 65 9.18 29.30 12.57
N THR A 66 8.26 29.56 13.51
CA THR A 66 8.20 28.89 14.81
C THR A 66 8.04 27.38 14.63
N PHE A 67 7.07 26.94 13.82
CA PHE A 67 6.89 25.52 13.57
C PHE A 67 8.07 24.95 12.77
N ARG A 68 8.58 25.60 11.72
CA ARG A 68 9.72 25.09 10.95
C ARG A 68 10.98 24.88 11.80
N ALA A 69 11.23 25.75 12.79
CA ALA A 69 12.35 25.61 13.71
C ALA A 69 12.29 24.31 14.54
N THR A 70 11.11 23.71 14.70
CA THR A 70 10.95 22.42 15.41
C THR A 70 11.46 21.22 14.61
N GLY A 71 11.88 21.39 13.35
CA GLY A 71 12.48 20.33 12.54
C GLY A 71 11.48 19.38 11.88
N GLU A 72 11.88 18.13 11.66
CA GLU A 72 11.05 17.12 10.99
C GLU A 72 9.69 16.96 11.68
N GLY A 73 8.63 16.84 10.88
CA GLY A 73 7.26 16.72 11.39
C GLY A 73 6.61 18.03 11.83
N TRP A 74 7.19 19.19 11.53
CA TRP A 74 6.61 20.48 11.92
C TRP A 74 5.19 20.72 11.40
N GLN A 75 4.86 20.20 10.22
CA GLN A 75 3.51 20.27 9.66
C GLN A 75 2.50 19.45 10.48
N THR A 76 2.93 18.30 11.01
CA THR A 76 2.11 17.48 11.90
C THR A 76 1.86 18.19 13.23
N ARG A 77 2.90 18.80 13.82
CA ARG A 77 2.74 19.59 15.05
C ARG A 77 1.81 20.81 14.84
N MET A 78 1.90 21.46 13.68
CA MET A 78 1.01 22.55 13.33
C MET A 78 -0.46 22.08 13.19
N ASP A 79 -0.69 20.94 12.55
CA ASP A 79 -2.02 20.31 12.43
C ASP A 79 -2.60 19.93 13.81
N GLU A 80 -1.78 19.39 14.71
CA GLU A 80 -2.19 19.08 16.08
C GLU A 80 -2.59 20.33 16.88
N ALA A 81 -1.81 21.40 16.78
CA ALA A 81 -2.11 22.68 17.43
C ALA A 81 -3.44 23.28 16.92
N LEU A 82 -3.69 23.23 15.60
CA LEU A 82 -4.96 23.67 15.02
C LEU A 82 -6.13 22.80 15.50
N ARG A 83 -5.94 21.49 15.60
CA ARG A 83 -6.96 20.57 16.11
C ARG A 83 -7.29 20.83 17.58
N GLU A 84 -6.28 21.11 18.40
CA GLU A 84 -6.47 21.49 19.79
C GLU A 84 -7.20 22.83 19.91
N TYR A 85 -6.82 23.82 19.11
CA TYR A 85 -7.50 25.11 19.05
C TYR A 85 -9.00 24.96 18.75
N VAL A 86 -9.36 24.17 17.73
CA VAL A 86 -10.77 23.90 17.36
C VAL A 86 -11.53 23.21 18.50
N LYS A 87 -10.92 22.22 19.17
CA LYS A 87 -11.53 21.55 20.32
C LYS A 87 -11.77 22.51 21.49
N ALA A 88 -10.80 23.36 21.78
CA ALA A 88 -10.85 24.30 22.89
C ALA A 88 -11.83 25.46 22.62
N HIS A 89 -11.96 25.90 21.37
CA HIS A 89 -12.65 27.16 21.03
C HIS A 89 -13.97 26.98 20.28
N ARG A 90 -14.53 25.76 20.18
CA ARG A 90 -15.80 25.42 19.48
C ARG A 90 -16.21 26.51 18.49
N LEU A 91 -15.48 26.58 17.37
CA LEU A 91 -15.78 27.54 16.32
C LEU A 91 -17.20 27.23 15.84
N GLY A 92 -18.12 28.15 16.14
CA GLY A 92 -19.54 28.05 15.83
C GLY A 92 -19.82 28.16 14.34
#